data_AF-A0A536EU65-F1
#
_entry.id   AF-A0A536EU65-F1
#
_cell.length_a   1.000
_cell.length_b   1.000
_cell.length_c   1.000
_cell.angle_alpha   90.00
_cell.angle_beta   90.00
_cell.angle_gamma   90.00
#
_symmetry.space_group_name_H-M   'P 1'
#
loop_
_entity.id
_entity.type
_entity.pdbx_description
1 polymer ?
#
loop_
_entity_poly.entity_id
_entity_poly.type
_entity_poly.pdbx_seq_one_letter_code
_entity_poly.pdbx_strand_id
1 'polypeptide(L)'
;MKTKKRAIGKRFGPEPHQFDPYDAMTNKEFEAQVIAALNAAKQRQKAISIKLPEALLERTREEAKRRGVPYQTLIKVLLERSLDRLGAA
;
A
#
# COMPACT_ATOMS: atom_id res chain seq x y z
N MET A 1 4.54 7.93 65.49
CA MET A 1 5.28 7.17 64.45
C MET A 1 4.49 7.20 63.15
N LYS A 2 5.00 7.84 62.08
CA LYS A 2 4.37 7.84 60.75
C LYS A 2 5.09 6.82 59.87
N THR A 3 4.51 5.65 59.67
CA THR A 3 5.04 4.61 58.78
C THR A 3 4.64 4.92 57.33
N LYS A 4 5.59 5.47 56.56
CA LYS A 4 5.50 5.65 55.10
C LYS A 4 5.31 4.27 54.44
N LYS A 5 4.10 3.95 53.95
CA LYS A 5 3.91 2.83 53.03
C LYS A 5 4.44 3.23 51.66
N ARG A 6 5.45 2.48 51.21
CA ARG A 6 6.16 2.66 49.95
C ARG A 6 5.18 2.56 48.77
N ALA A 7 5.36 3.45 47.79
CA ALA A 7 4.65 3.41 46.53
C ALA A 7 4.87 2.04 45.87
N ILE A 8 3.78 1.37 45.52
CA ILE A 8 3.78 0.17 44.70
C ILE A 8 4.34 0.61 43.34
N GLY A 9 5.57 0.20 43.05
CA GLY A 9 6.21 0.46 41.78
C GLY A 9 5.31 0.03 40.64
N LYS A 10 5.35 0.79 39.53
CA LYS A 10 4.64 0.47 38.30
C LYS A 10 4.79 -1.02 37.99
N ARG A 11 3.67 -1.71 37.82
CA ARG A 11 3.63 -3.04 37.19
C ARG A 11 4.23 -2.90 35.80
N PHE A 12 5.52 -3.15 35.65
CA PHE A 12 6.12 -3.48 34.36
C PHE A 12 5.85 -4.97 34.12
N GLY A 13 4.63 -5.27 33.69
CA GLY A 13 4.38 -6.51 32.95
C GLY A 13 4.74 -6.26 31.48
N PRO A 14 4.96 -7.31 30.67
CA PRO A 14 4.99 -7.11 29.23
C PRO A 14 3.68 -6.43 28.83
N GLU A 15 3.77 -5.37 28.03
CA GLU A 15 2.62 -4.82 27.30
C GLU A 15 1.80 -6.00 26.74
N PRO A 16 0.44 -5.95 26.74
CA PRO A 16 -0.34 -7.00 26.09
C PRO A 16 0.24 -7.18 24.69
N HIS A 17 0.75 -8.39 24.38
CA HIS A 17 1.34 -8.68 23.08
C HIS A 17 0.34 -8.22 22.03
N GLN A 18 0.66 -7.09 21.39
CA GLN A 18 -0.10 -6.62 20.25
C GLN A 18 0.09 -7.72 19.23
N PHE A 19 -0.97 -8.49 18.98
CA PHE A 19 -0.93 -9.67 18.13
C PHE A 19 -0.20 -9.32 16.83
N ASP A 20 1.04 -9.77 16.73
CA ASP A 20 1.78 -9.69 15.50
C ASP A 20 1.44 -10.97 14.73
N PRO A 21 0.77 -10.86 13.58
CA PRO A 21 0.42 -12.03 12.76
C PRO A 21 1.66 -12.83 12.32
N TYR A 22 2.88 -12.30 12.49
CA TYR A 22 4.14 -12.93 12.13
C TYR A 22 4.92 -13.51 13.33
N ASP A 23 4.46 -13.33 14.59
CA ASP A 23 5.19 -13.76 15.80
C ASP A 23 5.45 -15.28 15.86
N ALA A 24 4.56 -16.07 15.26
CA ALA A 24 4.66 -17.53 15.23
C ALA A 24 5.52 -18.06 14.06
N MET A 25 6.00 -17.17 13.17
CA MET A 25 6.74 -17.56 11.97
C MET A 25 8.24 -17.53 12.22
N THR A 26 8.94 -18.51 11.66
CA THR A 26 10.39 -18.42 11.52
C THR A 26 10.76 -17.35 10.48
N ASN A 27 11.97 -16.80 10.56
CA ASN A 27 12.45 -15.81 9.58
C ASN A 27 12.29 -16.30 8.12
N LYS A 28 12.53 -17.59 7.87
CA LYS A 28 12.41 -18.19 6.53
C LYS A 28 10.97 -18.23 6.04
N GLU A 29 10.01 -18.48 6.92
CA GLU A 29 8.58 -18.50 6.58
C GLU A 29 8.06 -17.08 6.31
N PHE A 30 8.49 -16.12 7.13
CA PHE A 30 8.20 -14.70 6.91
C PHE A 30 8.74 -14.23 5.55
N GLU A 31 10.01 -14.50 5.25
CA GLU A 31 10.63 -14.15 3.97
C GLU A 31 9.88 -14.75 2.78
N ALA A 32 9.51 -16.04 2.85
CA ALA A 32 8.74 -16.69 1.79
C ALA A 32 7.38 -16.03 1.59
N GLN A 33 6.71 -15.63 2.67
CA GLN A 33 5.40 -15.00 2.61
C GLN A 33 5.47 -13.58 2.02
N VAL A 34 6.49 -12.80 2.39
CA VAL A 34 6.76 -11.48 1.81
C VAL A 34 7.08 -11.60 0.32
N ILE A 35 7.94 -12.54 -0.07
CA ILE A 35 8.29 -12.79 -1.48
C ILE A 35 7.05 -13.20 -2.28
N ALA A 36 6.21 -14.08 -1.72
CA ALA A 36 4.96 -14.49 -2.37
C ALA A 36 3.99 -13.31 -2.55
N ALA A 37 3.83 -12.44 -1.54
CA ALA A 37 3.00 -11.26 -1.63
C ALA A 37 3.53 -10.25 -2.68
N LEU A 38 4.83 -10.01 -2.70
CA LEU A 38 5.48 -9.16 -3.70
C LEU A 38 5.35 -9.73 -5.11
N ASN A 39 5.47 -11.05 -5.26
CA ASN A 39 5.29 -11.72 -6.55
C ASN A 39 3.83 -11.69 -6.99
N ALA A 40 2.86 -11.92 -6.10
CA ALA A 40 1.43 -11.79 -6.38
C ALA A 40 1.05 -10.37 -6.82
N ALA A 41 1.66 -9.35 -6.20
CA ALA A 41 1.50 -7.95 -6.61
C ALA A 41 2.12 -7.67 -7.99
N LYS A 42 3.28 -8.26 -8.31
CA LYS A 42 3.94 -8.14 -9.62
C LYS A 42 3.20 -8.87 -10.74
N GLN A 43 2.52 -9.97 -10.44
CA GLN A 43 1.90 -10.88 -11.43
C GLN A 43 0.56 -10.39 -12.01
N ARG A 44 0.05 -9.20 -11.66
CA ARG A 44 -1.30 -8.75 -12.06
C ARG A 44 -1.36 -7.66 -13.15
N GLN A 45 -0.25 -7.30 -13.78
CA GLN A 45 -0.26 -6.30 -14.84
C GLN A 45 -0.06 -6.94 -16.22
N LYS A 46 -1.07 -6.82 -17.09
CA LYS A 46 -0.95 -7.20 -18.51
C LYS A 46 -0.61 -5.96 -19.33
N ALA A 47 0.44 -6.05 -20.14
CA ALA A 47 0.75 -5.02 -21.11
C ALA A 47 -0.29 -5.01 -22.23
N ILE A 48 -0.73 -3.82 -22.63
CA ILE A 48 -1.67 -3.61 -23.73
C ILE A 48 -1.12 -2.53 -24.65
N SER A 49 -1.44 -2.62 -25.94
CA SER A 49 -1.17 -1.57 -26.92
C SER A 49 -2.48 -0.89 -27.30
N ILE A 50 -2.56 0.44 -27.14
CA ILE A 50 -3.72 1.25 -27.51
C ILE A 50 -3.27 2.32 -28.50
N LYS A 51 -4.05 2.55 -29.55
CA LYS A 51 -3.86 3.69 -30.47
C LYS A 51 -4.65 4.89 -29.96
N LEU A 52 -4.01 6.05 -29.88
CA LEU A 52 -4.60 7.31 -29.44
C LEU A 52 -4.29 8.40 -30.47
N PRO A 53 -5.16 9.40 -30.67
CA PRO A 53 -4.80 10.60 -31.40
C PRO A 53 -3.58 11.28 -30.78
N GLU A 54 -2.63 11.73 -31.60
CA GLU A 54 -1.37 12.33 -31.14
C GLU A 54 -1.61 13.52 -30.22
N ALA A 55 -2.49 14.44 -30.62
CA ALA A 55 -2.86 15.60 -29.82
C ALA A 55 -3.44 15.23 -28.43
N LEU A 56 -4.13 14.09 -28.32
CA LEU A 56 -4.63 13.62 -27.02
C LEU A 56 -3.51 13.07 -26.14
N LEU A 57 -2.56 12.34 -26.72
CA LEU A 57 -1.41 11.82 -26.01
C LEU A 57 -0.53 12.95 -25.48
N GLU A 58 -0.29 13.99 -26.28
CA GLU A 58 0.49 15.17 -25.87
C GLU A 58 -0.17 15.91 -24.71
N ARG A 59 -1.46 16.21 -24.83
CA ARG A 59 -2.23 16.82 -23.72
C ARG A 59 -2.18 15.99 -22.45
N THR A 60 -2.21 14.66 -22.57
CA THR A 60 -2.09 13.76 -21.42
C THR A 60 -0.70 13.83 -20.78
N ARG A 61 0.37 13.95 -21.58
CA ARG A 61 1.74 14.11 -21.09
C ARG A 61 1.95 15.43 -20.37
N GLU A 62 1.45 16.53 -20.94
CA GLU A 62 1.52 17.86 -20.33
C GLU A 62 0.82 17.90 -18.98
N GLU A 63 -0.38 17.31 -18.91
CA GLU A 63 -1.16 17.24 -17.69
C GLU A 63 -0.49 16.38 -16.62
N ALA A 64 0.13 15.26 -17.01
CA ALA A 64 0.90 14.41 -16.10
C ALA A 64 2.14 15.15 -15.56
N LYS A 65 2.85 15.87 -16.43
CA LYS A 65 3.99 16.72 -16.05
C LYS A 65 3.59 17.79 -15.04
N ARG A 66 2.48 18.48 -15.28
CA ARG A 66 1.93 19.51 -14.38
C ARG A 66 1.59 18.94 -12.99
N ARG A 67 1.21 17.67 -12.92
CA ARG A 67 0.91 16.94 -11.67
C ARG A 67 2.13 16.27 -11.05
N GLY A 68 3.30 16.31 -11.69
CA GLY A 68 4.52 15.65 -11.21
C GLY A 68 4.45 14.12 -11.23
N VAL A 69 3.66 13.52 -12.11
CA VAL A 69 3.51 12.06 -12.22
C VAL A 69 3.85 11.56 -13.63
N PRO A 70 4.28 10.29 -13.80
CA PRO A 70 4.43 9.69 -15.12
C PRO A 70 3.08 9.65 -15.86
N TYR A 71 3.10 9.88 -17.18
CA TYR A 71 1.86 9.90 -17.97
C TYR A 71 1.14 8.55 -17.98
N GLN A 72 1.87 7.43 -17.91
CA GLN A 72 1.24 6.11 -17.78
C GLN A 72 0.49 5.96 -16.46
N THR A 73 1.00 6.54 -15.37
CA THR A 73 0.32 6.56 -14.07
C THR A 73 -0.96 7.38 -14.16
N LEU A 74 -0.92 8.54 -14.82
CA LEU A 74 -2.13 9.34 -15.05
C LEU A 74 -3.17 8.55 -15.86
N ILE A 75 -2.77 7.86 -16.94
CA ILE A 75 -3.67 7.01 -17.74
C ILE A 75 -4.35 5.95 -16.88
N LYS A 76 -3.59 5.25 -16.02
CA LYS A 76 -4.15 4.21 -15.14
C LYS A 76 -5.20 4.77 -14.18
N VAL A 77 -4.90 5.88 -13.50
CA VAL A 77 -5.82 6.53 -12.56
C VAL A 77 -7.09 7.02 -13.26
N LEU A 78 -6.96 7.57 -14.47
CA LEU A 78 -8.12 8.02 -15.24
C LEU A 78 -9.00 6.83 -15.67
N LEU A 79 -8.40 5.71 -16.07
CA LEU A 79 -9.13 4.51 -16.44
C LEU A 79 -9.90 3.93 -15.25
N GLU A 80 -9.24 3.75 -14.09
CA GLU A 80 -9.86 3.27 -12.85
C GLU A 80 -11.06 4.15 -12.46
N ARG A 81 -10.85 5.47 -12.36
CA ARG A 81 -11.92 6.42 -12.01
C ARG A 81 -13.07 6.43 -13.01
N SER A 82 -12.80 6.19 -14.29
CA SER A 82 -13.84 6.15 -15.31
C SER A 82 -14.68 4.89 -15.17
N LEU A 83 -14.06 3.74 -14.86
CA LEU A 83 -14.76 2.49 -14.58
C LEU A 83 -15.59 2.59 -13.29
N ASP A 84 -15.04 3.17 -12.23
CA ASP A 84 -15.78 3.39 -10.97
C ASP A 84 -17.04 4.23 -11.20
N ARG A 85 -16.93 5.28 -12.02
CA ARG A 85 -18.07 6.13 -12.40
C ARG A 85 -19.10 5.40 -13.26
N LEU A 86 -18.65 4.53 -14.17
CA LEU A 86 -19.54 3.73 -15.02
C LEU A 86 -20.27 2.64 -14.24
N GLY A 87 -19.63 2.05 -13.23
CA GLY A 87 -20.23 1.01 -12.38
C GLY A 87 -21.08 1.54 -11.23
N ALA A 88 -21.01 2.85 -10.95
CA ALA A 88 -21.85 3.53 -9.95
C ALA A 88 -23.15 4.13 -10.53
N ALA A 89 -23.41 3.91 -11.83
CA ALA A 89 -24.64 4.29 -12.54
C ALA A 89 -25.54 3.05 -12.75
#